data_AF-A0A135HTB0-F1
#
_entry.id   AF-A0A135HTB0-F1
#
_cell.length_a   1.000
_cell.length_b   1.000
_cell.length_c   1.000
_cell.angle_alpha   90.00
_cell.angle_beta   90.00
_cell.angle_gamma   90.00
#
_symmetry.space_group_name_H-M   'P 1'
#
loop_
_entity.id
_entity.type
_entity.pdbx_description
1 polymer ?
#
loop_
_entity_poly.entity_id
_entity_poly.type
_entity_poly.pdbx_seq_one_letter_code
_entity_poly.pdbx_strand_id
1 'polypeptide(L)' 'MTETITKDNLFRTVRPGPQTKADLTDSAARAIMKAEADSREAKPQRLRQARLEMEAQRPAPASAKRTAKKAKKFVSHRAA' A
#
# COMPACT_ATOMS: atom_id res chain seq x y z
N MET A 1 24.19 45.29 20.58
CA MET A 1 24.54 44.10 19.79
C MET A 1 23.36 43.80 18.86
N THR A 2 23.52 44.02 17.56
CA THR A 2 22.47 43.78 16.55
C THR A 2 22.69 42.41 15.94
N GLU A 3 21.73 41.49 16.08
CA GLU A 3 21.81 40.17 15.46
C GLU A 3 21.71 40.30 13.93
N THR A 4 22.61 39.62 13.21
CA THR A 4 22.61 39.60 11.75
C THR A 4 21.45 38.74 11.25
N ILE A 5 20.54 39.34 10.48
CA ILE A 5 19.37 38.65 9.92
C ILE A 5 19.83 37.68 8.83
N THR A 6 19.66 36.38 9.06
CA THR A 6 19.90 35.29 8.10
C THR A 6 18.57 34.71 7.61
N LYS A 7 18.60 33.91 6.53
CA LYS A 7 17.39 33.24 5.99
C LYS A 7 16.59 32.48 7.07
N ASP A 8 17.28 31.95 8.07
CA ASP A 8 16.68 31.13 9.12
C ASP A 8 16.12 31.94 10.30
N ASN A 9 16.50 33.22 10.41
CA ASN A 9 16.10 34.13 11.50
C ASN A 9 15.20 35.29 11.02
N LEU A 10 14.73 35.23 9.76
CA LEU A 10 13.78 36.18 9.18
C LEU A 10 12.46 36.26 9.97
N PHE A 11 12.06 35.14 10.58
CA PHE A 11 10.86 35.04 11.39
C PHE A 11 11.23 34.71 12.83
N ARG A 12 10.58 35.38 13.78
CA ARG A 12 10.75 35.07 15.20
C ARG A 12 10.19 33.68 15.47
N THR A 13 11.07 32.72 15.75
CA THR A 13 10.67 31.39 16.20
C THR A 13 10.19 31.50 17.64
N VAL A 14 8.88 31.33 17.85
CA VAL A 14 8.33 31.22 19.20
C VAL A 14 8.61 29.82 19.69
N ARG A 15 9.41 29.69 20.76
CA ARG A 15 9.61 28.39 21.40
C ARG A 15 8.24 27.87 21.85
N PRO A 16 7.91 26.59 21.56
CA PRO A 16 6.67 26.02 22.05
C PRO A 16 6.65 26.16 23.58
N GLY A 17 5.53 26.66 24.11
CA GLY A 17 5.34 26.81 25.55
C GLY A 17 5.39 25.46 26.28
N PRO A 18 5.43 25.47 27.62
CA PRO A 18 5.37 24.23 28.39
C PRO A 18 4.09 23.47 28.05
N GLN A 19 4.22 22.20 27.66
CA GLN A 19 3.07 21.35 27.38
C GLN A 19 2.26 21.14 28.66
N THR A 20 0.95 21.30 28.55
CA THR A 20 0.04 20.98 29.66
C THR A 20 -0.04 19.46 29.84
N LYS A 21 -0.51 19.02 31.01
CA LYS A 21 -0.76 17.59 31.23
C LYS A 21 -1.76 17.01 30.22
N ALA A 22 -2.73 17.82 29.77
CA ALA A 22 -3.68 17.44 28.75
C ALA A 22 -3.01 17.21 27.38
N ASP A 23 -2.09 18.11 26.98
CA ASP A 23 -1.35 17.98 25.72
C ASP A 23 -0.48 16.71 25.70
N LEU A 24 0.14 16.39 26.83
CA LEU A 24 0.93 15.16 26.97
C LEU A 24 0.07 13.91 26.79
N THR A 25 -1.12 13.88 27.40
CA THR A 25 -2.04 12.74 27.27
C THR A 25 -2.58 12.62 25.85
N ASP A 26 -2.97 13.72 25.20
CA ASP A 26 -3.44 13.70 23.80
C ASP A 26 -2.33 13.21 22.85
N SER A 27 -1.11 13.72 23.02
CA SER A 27 0.06 13.27 22.24
C SER A 27 0.33 11.77 22.44
N ALA A 28 0.26 11.29 23.69
CA ALA A 28 0.46 9.87 23.99
C ALA A 28 -0.63 8.99 23.36
N ALA A 29 -1.89 9.40 23.45
CA ALA A 29 -3.01 8.68 22.84
C ALA A 29 -2.84 8.58 21.31
N ARG A 30 -2.51 9.69 20.64
CA ARG A 30 -2.23 9.69 19.20
C ARG A 30 -1.06 8.79 18.83
N ALA A 31 0.01 8.81 19.62
CA ALA A 31 1.17 7.96 19.38
C ALA A 31 0.82 6.47 19.46
N ILE A 32 0.01 6.07 20.45
CA ILE A 32 -0.47 4.69 20.59
C ILE A 32 -1.32 4.29 19.38
N MET A 33 -2.32 5.10 19.01
CA MET A 33 -3.18 4.82 17.86
C MET A 33 -2.38 4.67 16.57
N LYS A 34 -1.36 5.53 16.38
CA LYS A 34 -0.47 5.44 15.23
C LYS A 34 0.36 4.16 15.25
N ALA A 35 0.99 3.81 16.37
CA ALA A 35 1.78 2.59 16.48
C ALA A 35 0.94 1.33 16.20
N GLU A 36 -0.32 1.32 16.66
CA GLU A 36 -1.26 0.24 16.34
C GLU A 36 -1.60 0.18 14.86
N ALA A 37 -1.90 1.32 14.23
CA ALA A 37 -2.20 1.38 12.80
C ALA A 37 -1.01 0.89 11.97
N ASP A 38 0.20 1.36 12.29
CA ASP A 38 1.44 0.95 11.62
C ASP A 38 1.67 -0.56 11.76
N SER A 39 1.41 -1.14 12.94
CA SER A 39 1.51 -2.59 13.17
C SER A 39 0.50 -3.39 12.35
N ARG A 40 -0.74 -2.91 12.26
CA ARG A 40 -1.80 -3.53 11.44
C ARG A 40 -1.46 -3.49 9.95
N GLU A 41 -0.83 -2.41 9.48
CA GLU A 41 -0.48 -2.21 8.07
C GLU A 41 0.82 -2.91 7.64
N ALA A 42 1.77 -3.12 8.55
CA ALA A 42 3.08 -3.70 8.23
C ALA A 42 2.98 -5.09 7.58
N LYS A 43 2.12 -5.98 8.09
CA LYS A 43 1.94 -7.32 7.51
C LYS A 43 1.32 -7.28 6.10
N PRO A 44 0.20 -6.57 5.86
CA PRO A 44 -0.33 -6.38 4.51
C PRO A 44 0.68 -5.80 3.53
N GLN A 45 1.46 -4.80 3.94
CA GLN A 45 2.49 -4.20 3.09
C GLN A 45 3.56 -5.22 2.69
N ARG A 46 4.09 -6.00 3.65
CA ARG A 46 5.05 -7.09 3.37
C ARG A 46 4.48 -8.14 2.43
N LEU A 47 3.23 -8.57 2.64
CA LEU A 47 2.58 -9.55 1.77
C LEU A 47 2.34 -9.01 0.36
N ARG A 48 1.99 -7.73 0.24
CA ARG A 48 1.81 -7.06 -1.05
C ARG A 48 3.14 -6.99 -1.81
N GLN A 49 4.22 -6.63 -1.15
CA GLN A 49 5.56 -6.62 -1.73
C GLN A 49 5.96 -8.01 -2.22
N ALA A 50 5.82 -9.03 -1.37
CA ALA A 50 6.12 -10.41 -1.75
C ALA A 50 5.30 -10.89 -2.95
N ARG A 51 4.02 -10.50 -3.07
CA ARG A 51 3.20 -10.83 -4.24
C ARG A 51 3.72 -10.17 -5.51
N LEU A 52 4.12 -8.90 -5.45
CA LEU A 52 4.68 -8.19 -6.60
C LEU A 52 5.99 -8.83 -7.08
N GLU A 53 6.86 -9.25 -6.14
CA GLU A 53 8.09 -9.96 -6.46
C GLU A 53 7.80 -11.32 -7.11
N MET A 54 6.84 -12.08 -6.58
CA MET A 54 6.41 -13.35 -7.16
C MET A 54 5.81 -13.18 -8.56
N GLU A 55 5.01 -12.13 -8.78
CA GLU A 55 4.43 -11.81 -10.09
C GLU A 55 5.52 -11.43 -11.10
N ALA A 56 6.52 -10.64 -10.70
CA ALA A 56 7.66 -10.29 -11.55
C ALA A 56 8.50 -11.52 -11.96
N GLN A 57 8.60 -12.52 -11.08
CA GLN A 57 9.32 -13.77 -11.38
C GLN A 57 8.48 -14.81 -12.12
N ARG A 58 7.15 -14.62 -12.22
CA ARG A 58 6.27 -15.63 -12.80
C ARG A 58 6.45 -15.67 -14.32
N PRO A 59 6.84 -16.80 -14.92
CA PRO A 59 6.93 -16.92 -16.37
C PRO A 59 5.53 -16.75 -16.97
N ALA A 60 5.46 -16.09 -18.14
CA ALA A 60 4.20 -15.84 -18.83
C ALA A 60 3.40 -17.15 -19.00
N PRO A 61 2.08 -17.15 -18.72
CA PRO A 61 1.29 -18.35 -18.84
C PRO A 61 1.38 -18.85 -20.29
N ALA A 62 1.81 -20.11 -20.45
CA ALA A 62 1.91 -20.74 -21.74
C ALA A 62 0.57 -20.63 -22.47
N SER A 63 0.58 -20.07 -23.68
CA SER A 63 -0.61 -19.89 -24.50
C SER A 63 -1.38 -21.21 -24.58
N ALA A 64 -2.62 -21.23 -24.09
CA ALA A 64 -3.45 -22.42 -24.16
C ALA A 64 -3.62 -22.82 -25.63
N LYS A 65 -2.96 -23.92 -26.05
CA LYS A 65 -3.19 -24.51 -27.37
C LYS A 65 -4.65 -24.95 -27.40
N ARG A 66 -5.48 -24.23 -28.17
CA ARG A 66 -6.86 -24.60 -28.45
C ARG A 66 -6.84 -26.00 -29.08
N THR A 67 -7.21 -27.02 -28.31
CA THR A 67 -7.51 -28.32 -28.89
C THR A 67 -8.79 -28.18 -29.69
N ALA A 68 -8.65 -28.18 -31.01
CA ALA A 68 -9.79 -28.15 -31.93
C ALA A 68 -10.64 -29.40 -31.69
N LYS A 69 -11.78 -29.25 -31.00
CA LYS A 69 -12.77 -30.32 -30.91
C LYS A 69 -13.32 -30.56 -32.32
N LYS A 70 -12.97 -31.69 -32.94
CA LYS A 70 -13.60 -32.15 -34.18
C LYS A 70 -15.08 -32.35 -33.89
N ALA A 71 -15.93 -31.50 -34.46
CA ALA A 71 -17.37 -31.70 -34.46
C ALA A 71 -17.68 -32.97 -35.26
N LYS A 72 -18.13 -34.03 -34.57
CA LYS A 72 -18.74 -35.18 -35.25
C LYS A 72 -20.07 -34.69 -35.81
N LYS A 73 -20.19 -34.61 -37.14
CA LYS A 73 -21.47 -34.34 -37.80
C LYS A 73 -22.41 -35.49 -37.45
N PHE A 74 -23.51 -35.17 -36.76
CA PHE A 74 -24.60 -36.11 -36.56
C PHE A 74 -25.38 -36.15 -37.88
N VAL A 75 -25.25 -37.25 -38.63
CA VAL A 75 -26.08 -37.50 -39.81
C VAL A 75 -27.44 -37.93 -39.31
N SER A 76 -28.46 -37.10 -39.50
CA SER A 76 -29.84 -37.50 -39.30
C SER A 76 -30.30 -38.29 -40.52
N HIS A 77 -30.58 -39.59 -40.34
CA HIS A 77 -31.38 -40.31 -41.31
C HIS A 77 -32.85 -39.92 -41.09
N ARG A 78 -33.40 -39.16 -42.04
CA ARG A 78 -34.84 -38.96 -42.20
C ARG A 78 -35.24 -39.61 -43.52
N ALA A 79 -36.00 -40.69 -43.43
CA ALA A 79 -36.80 -41.30 -44.49
C ALA A 79 -38.04 -41.85 -43.77
N ALA A 80 -39.22 -41.22 -43.95
CA ALA A 80 -40.12 -41.35 -45.10
C ALA A 80 -40.75 -42.74 -45.14
#